data_AF-A0A6S7HRE2-F1
#
_entry.id   AF-A0A6S7HRE2-F1
#
_cell.length_a   1.000
_cell.length_b   1.000
_cell.length_c   1.000
_cell.angle_alpha   90.00
_cell.angle_beta   90.00
_cell.angle_gamma   90.00
#
_symmetry.space_group_name_H-M   'P 1'
#
loop_
_entity.id
_entity.type
_entity.pdbx_description
1 polymer ?
#
loop_
_entity_poly.entity_id
_entity_poly.type
_entity_poly.pdbx_seq_one_letter_code
_entity_poly.pdbx_strand_id
1 'polypeptide(L)'
;MSQIETGKDKGYSDKEIMTAVIRAVQPGMQLRSYLESESDSPIKYDGASVQSLFLHALETGLKDETIRAKIRPLTDNANVSDEQLIEAVFMAVSAETERSNKFSHFLNKVRDTKARVSALQNEESVGEKREVLAAIKQVRTELSAVQSEVKTLRETVSQRNSKEQPEGESRNVAPTKRSKCDKCKTSGEECNHCFHCGGLNHIARYCRSQSRNPSGNGRRLPPRDRE
;
A
#
# COMPACT_ATOMS: atom_id res chain seq x y z
N MET A 1 -38.38 9.88 15.32
CA MET A 1 -37.80 10.88 16.24
C MET A 1 -36.31 10.65 16.27
N SER A 2 -35.53 11.71 16.11
CA SER A 2 -34.06 11.64 16.24
C SER A 2 -33.70 11.40 17.71
N GLN A 3 -32.62 10.67 17.99
CA GLN A 3 -32.12 10.45 19.35
C GLN A 3 -31.77 11.77 20.05
N ILE A 4 -31.35 12.78 19.29
CA ILE A 4 -31.05 14.13 19.81
C ILE A 4 -32.32 14.82 20.30
N GLU A 5 -33.40 14.79 19.51
CA GLU A 5 -34.70 15.35 19.87
C GLU A 5 -35.29 14.62 21.08
N THR A 6 -35.21 13.29 21.08
CA THR A 6 -35.64 12.45 22.20
C THR A 6 -34.88 12.80 23.49
N GLY A 7 -33.60 13.16 23.39
CA GLY A 7 -32.81 13.65 24.52
C GLY A 7 -33.30 15.00 25.03
N LYS A 8 -33.62 15.94 24.12
CA LYS A 8 -34.16 17.25 24.47
C LYS A 8 -35.54 17.15 25.12
N ASP A 9 -36.42 16.30 24.60
CA ASP A 9 -37.76 16.06 25.14
C ASP A 9 -37.73 15.44 26.54
N LYS A 10 -36.68 14.66 26.84
CA LYS A 10 -36.41 14.12 28.18
C LYS A 10 -35.80 15.14 29.15
N GLY A 11 -35.55 16.37 28.70
CA GLY A 11 -35.02 17.46 29.51
C GLY A 11 -33.49 17.48 29.64
N TYR A 12 -32.75 16.71 28.85
CA TYR A 12 -31.30 16.77 28.86
C TYR A 12 -30.80 18.05 28.17
N SER A 13 -29.80 18.69 28.78
CA SER A 13 -29.14 19.84 28.18
C SER A 13 -28.27 19.43 26.99
N ASP A 14 -28.05 20.35 26.05
CA ASP A 14 -27.15 20.13 24.90
C ASP A 14 -25.75 19.66 25.35
N LYS A 15 -25.27 20.13 26.51
CA LYS A 15 -23.98 19.72 27.10
C LYS A 15 -23.97 18.25 27.56
N GLU A 16 -25.06 17.80 28.18
CA GLU A 16 -25.19 16.41 28.62
C GLU A 16 -25.31 15.46 27.42
N ILE A 17 -26.09 15.86 26.41
CA ILE A 17 -26.23 15.11 25.15
C ILE A 17 -24.86 14.99 24.47
N MET A 18 -24.12 16.09 24.33
CA MET A 18 -22.79 16.08 23.72
C MET A 18 -21.80 15.21 24.50
N THR A 19 -21.82 15.30 25.84
CA THR A 19 -20.99 14.45 26.71
C THR A 19 -21.31 12.97 26.54
N ALA A 20 -22.59 12.62 26.40
CA ALA A 20 -23.02 11.25 26.14
C ALA A 20 -22.52 10.75 24.76
N VAL A 21 -22.59 11.59 23.72
CA VAL A 21 -22.08 11.26 22.38
C VAL A 21 -20.56 11.04 22.41
N ILE A 22 -19.78 11.93 23.04
CA ILE A 22 -18.32 11.77 23.18
C ILE A 22 -17.97 10.44 23.88
N ARG A 23 -18.72 10.06 24.92
CA ARG A 23 -18.52 8.81 25.65
C ARG A 23 -18.88 7.57 24.83
N ALA A 24 -19.85 7.68 23.91
CA ALA A 24 -20.28 6.59 23.04
C ALA A 24 -19.29 6.32 21.89
N VAL A 25 -18.53 7.33 21.44
CA VAL A 25 -17.52 7.16 20.39
C VAL A 25 -16.28 6.43 20.92
N GLN A 26 -15.81 5.43 20.17
CA GLN A 26 -14.63 4.65 20.53
C GLN A 26 -13.39 5.54 20.74
N PRO A 27 -12.57 5.28 21.77
CA PRO A 27 -11.29 5.96 21.97
C PRO A 27 -10.39 5.82 20.74
N GLY A 28 -9.66 6.89 20.39
CA GLY A 28 -8.71 6.90 19.26
C GLY A 28 -9.31 7.19 17.89
N MET A 29 -10.63 7.37 17.78
CA MET A 29 -11.25 7.89 16.55
C MET A 29 -11.03 9.40 16.44
N GLN A 30 -10.67 9.88 15.24
CA GLN A 30 -10.53 11.31 14.95
C GLN A 30 -11.79 12.11 15.29
N LEU A 31 -12.96 11.52 15.09
CA LEU A 31 -14.24 12.10 15.46
C LEU A 31 -14.34 12.41 16.97
N ARG A 32 -13.79 11.55 17.83
CA ARG A 32 -13.82 11.78 19.28
C ARG A 32 -12.96 12.97 19.66
N SER A 33 -11.73 13.04 19.15
CA SER A 33 -10.83 14.17 19.39
C SER A 33 -11.41 15.49 18.88
N TYR A 34 -12.12 15.45 17.75
CA TYR A 34 -12.83 16.61 17.22
C TYR A 34 -13.99 17.05 18.13
N LEU A 35 -14.82 16.13 18.57
CA LEU A 35 -15.93 16.45 19.49
C LEU A 35 -15.43 16.96 20.85
N GLU A 36 -14.29 16.44 21.32
CA GLU A 36 -13.62 16.90 22.55
C GLU A 36 -12.99 18.31 22.39
N SER A 37 -12.55 18.71 21.19
CA SER A 37 -12.06 20.07 20.92
C SER A 37 -13.16 21.09 20.72
N GLU A 38 -14.30 20.67 20.16
CA GLU A 38 -15.40 21.56 19.80
C GLU A 38 -16.44 21.77 20.92
N SER A 39 -16.29 21.13 22.09
CA SER A 39 -17.25 21.20 23.20
C SER A 39 -17.43 22.61 23.79
N ASP A 40 -16.50 23.52 23.52
CA ASP A 40 -16.56 24.94 23.93
C ASP A 40 -16.82 25.91 22.76
N SER A 41 -17.17 25.40 21.57
CA SER A 41 -17.41 26.26 20.41
C SER A 41 -18.72 27.06 20.54
N PRO A 42 -18.75 28.34 20.11
CA PRO A 42 -19.96 29.17 20.15
C PRO A 42 -20.98 28.83 19.04
N ILE A 43 -20.64 27.92 18.14
CA ILE A 43 -21.49 27.52 17.01
C ILE A 43 -22.53 26.52 17.52
N LYS A 44 -23.79 26.96 17.57
CA LYS A 44 -24.93 26.09 17.91
C LYS A 44 -25.54 25.52 16.64
N TYR A 45 -25.55 24.21 16.52
CA TYR A 45 -26.30 23.51 15.48
C TYR A 45 -27.71 23.22 16.00
N ASP A 46 -28.72 23.55 15.19
CA ASP A 46 -30.09 23.12 15.44
C ASP A 46 -30.27 21.64 15.05
N GLY A 47 -31.25 20.97 15.66
CA GLY A 47 -31.47 19.53 15.48
C GLY A 47 -31.71 19.13 14.03
N ALA A 48 -32.41 19.98 13.25
CA ALA A 48 -32.69 19.71 11.85
C ALA A 48 -31.42 19.79 10.98
N SER A 49 -30.54 20.77 11.22
CA SER A 49 -29.24 20.84 10.54
C SER A 49 -28.34 19.66 10.88
N VAL A 50 -28.31 19.22 12.14
CA VAL A 50 -27.53 18.03 12.54
C VAL A 50 -28.06 16.78 11.85
N GLN A 51 -29.38 16.58 11.83
CA GLN A 51 -30.01 15.45 11.14
C GLN A 51 -29.71 15.48 9.64
N SER A 52 -29.85 16.63 8.99
CA SER A 52 -29.56 16.78 7.56
C SER A 52 -28.08 16.49 7.25
N LEU A 53 -27.15 16.97 8.08
CA LEU A 53 -25.72 16.72 7.90
C LEU A 53 -25.39 15.24 8.10
N PHE A 54 -26.00 14.60 9.10
CA PHE A 54 -25.84 13.18 9.36
C PHE A 54 -26.34 12.30 8.20
N LEU A 55 -27.55 12.56 7.69
CA LEU A 55 -28.10 11.81 6.56
C LEU A 55 -27.24 11.98 5.30
N HIS A 56 -26.73 13.19 5.06
CA HIS A 56 -25.80 13.44 3.96
C HIS A 56 -24.45 12.72 4.14
N ALA A 57 -23.90 12.72 5.35
CA ALA A 57 -22.69 11.99 5.67
C ALA A 57 -22.86 10.48 5.55
N LEU A 58 -24.05 9.94 5.87
CA LEU A 58 -24.38 8.53 5.63
C LEU A 58 -24.46 8.21 4.13
N GLU A 59 -25.12 9.04 3.33
CA GLU A 59 -25.22 8.82 1.88
C GLU A 59 -23.84 8.84 1.21
N THR A 60 -23.01 9.83 1.55
CA THR A 60 -21.70 10.04 0.91
C THR A 60 -20.55 9.25 1.54
N GLY A 61 -20.67 8.87 2.82
CA GLY A 61 -19.59 8.26 3.60
C GLY A 61 -19.46 6.75 3.44
N LEU A 62 -20.47 6.05 2.90
CA LEU A 62 -20.37 4.62 2.64
C LEU A 62 -19.52 4.33 1.40
N LYS A 63 -18.61 3.35 1.51
CA LYS A 63 -17.73 2.95 0.38
C LYS A 63 -18.42 2.05 -0.63
N ASP A 64 -19.34 1.20 -0.18
CA ASP A 64 -20.01 0.22 -1.01
C ASP A 64 -21.26 0.84 -1.65
N GLU A 65 -21.28 0.91 -2.99
CA GLU A 65 -22.38 1.50 -3.75
C GLU A 65 -23.69 0.71 -3.60
N THR A 66 -23.61 -0.60 -3.39
CA THR A 66 -24.80 -1.44 -3.23
C THR A 66 -25.42 -1.27 -1.86
N ILE A 67 -24.60 -1.05 -0.82
CA ILE A 67 -25.11 -0.66 0.51
C ILE A 67 -25.72 0.74 0.41
N ARG A 68 -25.04 1.69 -0.24
CA ARG A 68 -25.53 3.06 -0.46
C ARG A 68 -26.89 3.07 -1.15
N ALA A 69 -27.05 2.31 -2.24
CA ALA A 69 -28.31 2.22 -2.97
C ALA A 69 -29.48 1.71 -2.10
N LYS A 70 -29.21 0.81 -1.14
CA LYS A 70 -30.24 0.28 -0.23
C LYS A 70 -30.64 1.26 0.86
N ILE A 71 -29.71 2.09 1.34
CA ILE A 71 -29.99 3.06 2.41
C ILE A 71 -30.56 4.39 1.90
N ARG A 72 -30.32 4.73 0.62
CA ARG A 72 -30.71 5.99 0.01
C ARG A 72 -32.19 6.39 0.19
N PRO A 73 -33.17 5.47 0.05
CA PRO A 73 -34.59 5.80 0.25
C PRO A 73 -34.90 6.29 1.66
N LEU A 74 -34.09 5.91 2.65
CA LEU A 74 -34.25 6.32 4.04
C LEU A 74 -33.52 7.64 4.33
N THR A 75 -32.43 7.94 3.61
CA THR A 75 -31.69 9.20 3.77
C THR A 75 -32.35 10.40 3.10
N ASP A 76 -33.19 10.18 2.09
CA ASP A 76 -34.01 11.25 1.47
C ASP A 76 -35.14 11.74 2.39
N ASN A 77 -35.51 10.94 3.39
CA ASN A 77 -36.60 11.22 4.32
C ASN A 77 -36.07 11.81 5.63
N ALA A 78 -36.24 13.12 5.82
CA ALA A 78 -35.78 13.82 7.03
C ALA A 78 -36.43 13.34 8.35
N ASN A 79 -37.58 12.67 8.28
CA ASN A 79 -38.34 12.19 9.45
C ASN A 79 -38.07 10.73 9.81
N VAL A 80 -37.10 10.07 9.16
CA VAL A 80 -36.74 8.68 9.46
C VAL A 80 -36.27 8.55 10.91
N SER A 81 -36.61 7.44 11.58
CA SER A 81 -36.09 7.17 12.92
C SER A 81 -34.69 6.57 12.87
N ASP A 82 -33.89 6.83 13.90
CA ASP A 82 -32.52 6.33 13.97
C ASP A 82 -32.49 4.79 14.03
N GLU A 83 -33.49 4.16 14.65
CA GLU A 83 -33.65 2.70 14.71
C GLU A 83 -33.87 2.11 13.32
N GLN A 84 -34.70 2.74 12.49
CA GLN A 84 -34.96 2.31 11.12
C GLN A 84 -33.69 2.43 10.26
N LEU A 85 -32.92 3.49 10.43
CA LEU A 85 -31.64 3.67 9.73
C LEU A 85 -30.61 2.61 10.16
N ILE A 86 -30.46 2.37 11.45
CA ILE A 86 -29.53 1.39 11.99
C ILE A 86 -29.89 -0.01 11.49
N GLU A 87 -31.17 -0.39 11.56
CA GLU A 87 -31.65 -1.68 11.08
C GLU A 87 -31.39 -1.84 9.57
N ALA A 88 -31.70 -0.82 8.77
CA ALA A 88 -31.48 -0.86 7.33
C ALA A 88 -29.98 -0.96 6.96
N VAL A 89 -29.11 -0.19 7.62
CA VAL A 89 -27.66 -0.28 7.42
C VAL A 89 -27.16 -1.67 7.81
N PHE A 90 -27.59 -2.21 8.95
CA PHE A 90 -27.20 -3.53 9.42
C PHE A 90 -27.64 -4.64 8.46
N MET A 91 -28.89 -4.60 7.97
CA MET A 91 -29.39 -5.53 6.97
C MET A 91 -28.62 -5.43 5.65
N ALA A 92 -28.37 -4.21 5.18
CA ALA A 92 -27.64 -3.98 3.93
C ALA A 92 -26.20 -4.50 4.01
N VAL A 93 -25.49 -4.24 5.11
CA VAL A 93 -24.12 -4.74 5.37
C VAL A 93 -24.10 -6.25 5.51
N SER A 94 -25.07 -6.85 6.19
CA SER A 94 -25.14 -8.31 6.36
C SER A 94 -25.34 -9.01 5.02
N ALA A 95 -26.28 -8.50 4.21
CA ALA A 95 -26.50 -9.01 2.86
C ALA A 95 -25.29 -8.79 1.93
N GLU A 96 -24.59 -7.67 2.07
CA GLU A 96 -23.34 -7.40 1.34
C GLU A 96 -22.25 -8.40 1.70
N THR A 97 -22.04 -8.60 3.00
CA THR A 97 -21.01 -9.50 3.51
C THR A 97 -21.26 -10.92 3.03
N GLU A 98 -22.52 -11.38 3.08
CA GLU A 98 -22.90 -12.69 2.56
C GLU A 98 -22.65 -12.81 1.05
N ARG A 99 -23.03 -11.79 0.26
CA ARG A 99 -22.81 -11.80 -1.19
C ARG A 99 -21.32 -11.82 -1.53
N SER A 100 -20.52 -11.00 -0.85
CA SER A 100 -19.07 -10.95 -1.00
C SER A 100 -18.40 -12.29 -0.65
N ASN A 101 -18.88 -12.97 0.40
CA ASN A 101 -18.40 -14.31 0.76
C ASN A 101 -18.75 -15.36 -0.30
N LYS A 102 -19.99 -15.35 -0.81
CA LYS A 102 -20.40 -16.25 -1.91
C LYS A 102 -19.61 -15.99 -3.18
N PHE A 103 -19.37 -14.72 -3.51
CA PHE A 103 -18.60 -14.33 -4.68
C PHE A 103 -17.14 -14.79 -4.57
N SER A 104 -16.51 -14.61 -3.40
CA SER A 104 -15.17 -15.15 -3.13
C SER A 104 -15.13 -16.68 -3.30
N HIS A 105 -16.12 -17.39 -2.76
CA HIS A 105 -16.20 -18.84 -2.88
C HIS A 105 -16.45 -19.29 -4.34
N PHE A 106 -17.21 -18.52 -5.11
CA PHE A 106 -17.41 -18.75 -6.54
C PHE A 106 -16.12 -18.53 -7.34
N LEU A 107 -15.39 -17.45 -7.09
CA LEU A 107 -14.10 -17.20 -7.75
C LEU A 107 -13.08 -18.31 -7.47
N ASN A 108 -13.04 -18.81 -6.23
CA ASN A 108 -12.18 -19.94 -5.87
C ASN A 108 -12.60 -21.23 -6.59
N LYS A 109 -13.91 -21.53 -6.65
CA LYS A 109 -14.44 -22.67 -7.41
C LYS A 109 -14.17 -22.56 -8.91
N VAL A 110 -14.28 -21.36 -9.50
CA VAL A 110 -13.99 -21.12 -10.91
C VAL A 110 -12.51 -21.32 -11.22
N ARG A 111 -11.61 -20.91 -10.31
CA ARG A 111 -10.17 -21.20 -10.42
C ARG A 111 -9.88 -22.70 -10.42
N ASP A 112 -10.55 -23.47 -9.56
CA ASP A 112 -10.44 -24.93 -9.55
C ASP A 112 -11.00 -25.59 -10.82
N THR A 113 -12.10 -25.09 -11.37
CA THR A 113 -12.64 -25.61 -12.64
C THR A 113 -11.81 -25.19 -13.85
N LYS A 114 -11.23 -23.98 -13.87
CA LYS A 114 -10.32 -23.53 -14.94
C LYS A 114 -9.03 -24.35 -14.94
N ALA A 115 -8.52 -24.72 -13.77
CA ALA A 115 -7.42 -25.68 -13.64
C ALA A 115 -7.78 -27.07 -14.19
N ARG A 116 -9.03 -27.53 -14.01
CA ARG A 116 -9.49 -28.83 -14.54
C ARG A 116 -9.74 -28.82 -16.06
N VAL A 117 -10.22 -27.72 -16.64
CA VAL A 117 -10.47 -27.64 -18.10
C VAL A 117 -9.16 -27.45 -18.89
N SER A 118 -8.18 -26.72 -18.35
CA SER A 118 -6.85 -26.60 -18.99
C SER A 118 -6.01 -27.88 -18.93
N ALA A 119 -6.36 -28.85 -18.08
CA ALA A 119 -5.65 -30.12 -17.95
C ALA A 119 -5.96 -31.14 -19.05
N LEU A 120 -6.98 -30.92 -19.89
CA LEU A 120 -7.38 -31.85 -20.96
C LEU A 120 -7.01 -31.37 -22.37
N GLN A 121 -6.35 -30.20 -22.51
CA GLN A 121 -6.06 -29.60 -23.82
C GLN A 121 -4.56 -29.39 -24.11
N ASN A 122 -3.64 -29.88 -23.26
CA ASN A 122 -2.21 -29.63 -23.45
C ASN A 122 -1.34 -30.78 -22.91
N GLU A 123 -1.41 -31.95 -23.54
CA GLU A 123 -0.53 -33.07 -23.19
C GLU A 123 0.91 -32.88 -23.72
N GLU A 124 1.13 -32.11 -24.80
CA GLU A 124 2.49 -31.83 -25.30
C GLU A 124 3.18 -30.66 -24.55
N SER A 125 2.45 -29.60 -24.18
CA SER A 125 3.05 -28.41 -23.53
C SER A 125 3.45 -28.63 -22.06
N VAL A 126 2.96 -29.68 -21.40
CA VAL A 126 3.22 -29.93 -19.96
C VAL A 126 4.52 -30.70 -19.74
N GLY A 127 4.93 -31.54 -20.70
CA GLY A 127 6.20 -32.26 -20.67
C GLY A 127 7.40 -31.30 -20.72
N GLU A 128 7.44 -30.42 -21.73
CA GLU A 128 8.50 -29.41 -21.87
C GLU A 128 8.59 -28.49 -20.65
N LYS A 129 7.46 -28.02 -20.10
CA LYS A 129 7.49 -27.14 -18.92
C LYS A 129 7.99 -27.85 -17.66
N ARG A 130 7.70 -29.14 -17.49
CA ARG A 130 8.21 -29.93 -16.36
C ARG A 130 9.71 -30.22 -16.52
N GLU A 131 10.16 -30.53 -17.72
CA GLU A 131 11.57 -30.78 -18.03
C GLU A 131 12.40 -29.50 -17.88
N VAL A 132 11.90 -28.37 -18.38
CA VAL A 132 12.54 -27.05 -18.20
C VAL A 132 12.58 -26.66 -16.72
N LEU A 133 11.51 -26.92 -15.95
CA LEU A 133 11.53 -26.66 -14.50
C LEU A 133 12.47 -27.58 -13.72
N ALA A 134 12.63 -28.83 -14.15
CA ALA A 134 13.61 -29.75 -13.58
C ALA A 134 15.04 -29.30 -13.89
N ALA A 135 15.31 -28.92 -15.15
CA ALA A 135 16.59 -28.38 -15.58
C ALA A 135 16.96 -27.08 -14.84
N ILE A 136 16.01 -26.15 -14.66
CA ILE A 136 16.24 -24.91 -13.90
C ILE A 136 16.58 -25.20 -12.44
N LYS A 137 15.91 -26.17 -11.81
CA LYS A 137 16.21 -26.58 -10.44
C LYS A 137 17.59 -27.20 -10.32
N GLN A 138 17.98 -28.04 -11.28
CA GLN A 138 19.30 -28.66 -11.32
C GLN A 138 20.42 -27.61 -11.52
N VAL A 139 20.26 -26.70 -12.48
CA VAL A 139 21.21 -25.61 -12.71
C VAL A 139 21.35 -24.73 -11.47
N ARG A 140 20.26 -24.48 -10.73
CA ARG A 140 20.31 -23.72 -9.48
C ARG A 140 21.09 -24.44 -8.38
N THR A 141 20.96 -25.76 -8.28
CA THR A 141 21.74 -26.56 -7.32
C THR A 141 23.23 -26.60 -7.70
N GLU A 142 23.53 -26.77 -8.98
CA GLU A 142 24.90 -26.76 -9.50
C GLU A 142 25.55 -25.38 -9.33
N LEU A 143 24.83 -24.28 -9.60
CA LEU A 143 25.32 -22.92 -9.35
C LEU A 143 25.62 -22.68 -7.88
N SER A 144 24.80 -23.20 -6.96
CA SER A 144 25.08 -23.10 -5.53
C SER A 144 26.32 -23.90 -5.12
N ALA A 145 26.54 -25.08 -5.71
CA ALA A 145 27.72 -25.90 -5.45
C ALA A 145 28.98 -25.21 -5.99
N VAL A 146 28.98 -24.76 -7.25
CA VAL A 146 30.08 -24.02 -7.88
C VAL A 146 30.36 -22.72 -7.12
N GLN A 147 29.34 -22.00 -6.64
CA GLN A 147 29.54 -20.80 -5.84
C GLN A 147 30.26 -21.10 -4.51
N SER A 148 30.00 -22.26 -3.91
CA SER A 148 30.71 -22.71 -2.70
C SER A 148 32.16 -23.10 -3.00
N GLU A 149 32.42 -23.78 -4.12
CA GLU A 149 33.78 -24.12 -4.56
C GLU A 149 34.59 -22.89 -4.97
N VAL A 150 33.99 -21.92 -5.65
CA VAL A 150 34.63 -20.64 -5.99
C VAL A 150 34.96 -19.85 -4.73
N LYS A 151 34.13 -19.96 -3.68
CA LYS A 151 34.42 -19.32 -2.39
C LYS A 151 35.62 -19.97 -1.70
N THR A 152 35.69 -21.30 -1.65
CA THR A 152 36.83 -22.02 -1.05
C THR A 152 38.11 -21.88 -1.88
N LEU A 153 38.02 -21.87 -3.21
CA LEU A 153 39.14 -21.57 -4.10
C LEU A 153 39.62 -20.13 -3.92
N ARG A 154 38.71 -19.16 -3.76
CA ARG A 154 39.09 -17.77 -3.49
C ARG A 154 39.74 -17.59 -2.12
N GLU A 155 39.29 -18.33 -1.11
CA GLU A 155 39.90 -18.35 0.22
C GLU A 155 41.29 -19.01 0.20
N THR A 156 41.47 -20.12 -0.53
CA THR A 156 42.78 -20.78 -0.68
C THR A 156 43.77 -19.97 -1.54
N VAL A 157 43.30 -19.25 -2.57
CA VAL A 157 44.12 -18.30 -3.34
C VAL A 157 44.50 -17.07 -2.49
N SER A 158 43.61 -16.59 -1.62
CA SER A 158 43.92 -15.47 -0.71
C SER A 158 44.96 -15.86 0.35
N GLN A 159 44.98 -17.12 0.78
CA GLN A 159 45.99 -17.64 1.71
C GLN A 159 47.34 -17.89 1.02
N ARG A 160 47.36 -18.24 -0.27
CA ARG A 160 48.62 -18.39 -1.05
C ARG A 160 49.27 -17.07 -1.43
N ASN A 161 48.52 -15.97 -1.55
CA ASN A 161 49.05 -14.65 -1.89
C ASN A 161 49.78 -13.89 -0.75
N SER A 162 50.02 -14.53 0.40
CA SER A 162 50.77 -13.92 1.53
C SER A 162 52.27 -14.22 1.51
N LYS A 163 52.77 -14.97 0.52
CA LYS A 163 54.21 -15.13 0.23
C LYS A 163 54.37 -15.09 -1.29
N GLU A 164 55.34 -14.30 -1.74
CA GLU A 164 55.82 -14.15 -3.14
C GLU A 164 55.19 -12.99 -3.95
N GLN A 165 55.86 -11.83 -3.92
CA GLN A 165 56.03 -10.94 -5.08
C GLN A 165 57.15 -11.54 -5.97
N PRO A 166 57.12 -11.41 -7.33
CA PRO A 166 57.29 -10.11 -7.99
C PRO A 166 56.49 -9.87 -9.31
N GLU A 167 56.46 -8.57 -9.63
CA GLU A 167 56.44 -7.86 -10.93
C GLU A 167 55.89 -8.52 -12.20
N GLY A 168 54.92 -7.83 -12.81
CA GLY A 168 54.45 -8.08 -14.17
C GLY A 168 53.23 -7.22 -14.52
N GLU A 169 53.45 -6.16 -15.29
CA GLU A 169 52.40 -5.27 -15.79
C GLU A 169 51.33 -6.00 -16.62
N SER A 170 50.07 -5.88 -16.21
CA SER A 170 48.96 -5.95 -17.15
C SER A 170 47.75 -5.21 -16.60
N ARG A 171 47.45 -4.05 -17.20
CA ARG A 171 46.29 -3.21 -16.89
C ARG A 171 45.01 -3.91 -17.36
N ASN A 172 44.51 -4.85 -16.56
CA ASN A 172 43.14 -5.36 -16.72
C ASN A 172 42.19 -4.48 -15.91
N VAL A 173 41.45 -3.63 -16.63
CA VAL A 173 40.42 -2.75 -16.10
C VAL A 173 39.34 -3.61 -15.43
N ALA A 174 39.27 -3.54 -14.10
CA ALA A 174 38.18 -4.13 -13.32
C ALA A 174 36.82 -3.56 -13.78
N PRO A 175 35.74 -4.36 -13.76
CA PRO A 175 34.41 -3.87 -14.09
C PRO A 175 34.05 -2.77 -13.08
N THR A 176 33.99 -1.54 -13.55
CA THR A 176 33.78 -0.36 -12.70
C THR A 176 32.48 -0.53 -11.91
N LYS A 177 32.61 -0.79 -10.61
CA LYS A 177 31.47 -0.73 -9.68
C LYS A 177 30.83 0.65 -9.84
N ARG A 178 29.55 0.68 -10.21
CA ARG A 178 28.79 1.92 -10.42
C ARG A 178 28.96 2.82 -9.20
N SER A 179 29.61 3.97 -9.42
CA SER A 179 29.84 4.97 -8.36
C SER A 179 28.49 5.50 -7.89
N LYS A 180 28.03 5.07 -6.72
CA LYS A 180 26.86 5.65 -6.06
C LYS A 180 27.13 7.12 -5.67
N CYS A 181 26.07 7.91 -5.53
CA CYS A 181 26.14 9.26 -4.97
C CYS A 181 26.41 9.19 -3.45
N ASP A 182 27.00 10.20 -2.83
CA ASP A 182 27.41 10.12 -1.41
C ASP A 182 26.23 9.89 -0.45
N LYS A 183 25.02 10.38 -0.76
CA LYS A 183 23.80 10.10 0.01
C LYS A 183 23.33 8.64 -0.11
N CYS A 184 23.48 8.03 -1.28
CA CYS A 184 23.10 6.62 -1.48
C CYS A 184 24.23 5.64 -1.14
N LYS A 185 25.46 6.12 -0.98
CA LYS A 185 26.54 5.34 -0.37
C LYS A 185 26.22 5.05 1.10
N THR A 186 25.69 6.03 1.83
CA THR A 186 25.34 5.87 3.24
C THR A 186 24.03 5.10 3.45
N SER A 187 23.04 5.26 2.56
CA SER A 187 21.78 4.50 2.66
C SER A 187 21.84 3.07 2.11
N GLY A 188 22.89 2.73 1.34
CA GLY A 188 23.02 1.41 0.72
C GLY A 188 22.13 1.20 -0.51
N GLU A 189 21.27 2.16 -0.86
CA GLU A 189 20.35 2.08 -2.00
C GLU A 189 21.05 2.35 -3.35
N GLU A 190 20.39 1.96 -4.45
CA GLU A 190 20.84 2.31 -5.80
C GLU A 190 20.37 3.72 -6.18
N CYS A 191 21.20 4.45 -6.94
CA CYS A 191 20.88 5.82 -7.33
C CYS A 191 19.86 5.83 -8.47
N ASN A 192 18.58 5.94 -8.11
CA ASN A 192 17.46 6.09 -9.03
C ASN A 192 16.97 7.55 -9.17
N HIS A 193 17.82 8.52 -8.82
CA HIS A 193 17.53 9.94 -8.89
C HIS A 193 18.52 10.66 -9.82
N CYS A 194 18.11 11.82 -10.32
CA CYS A 194 18.94 12.73 -11.08
C CYS A 194 20.18 13.13 -10.26
N PHE A 195 21.38 12.86 -10.78
CA PHE A 195 22.64 13.26 -10.12
C PHE A 195 22.88 14.77 -10.10
N HIS A 196 22.14 15.53 -10.91
CA HIS A 196 22.24 16.98 -10.99
C HIS A 196 21.35 17.70 -9.95
N CYS A 197 20.07 17.32 -9.83
CA CYS A 197 19.11 17.99 -8.96
C CYS A 197 18.52 17.12 -7.84
N GLY A 198 18.69 15.80 -7.88
CA GLY A 198 18.14 14.84 -6.91
C GLY A 198 16.71 14.39 -7.18
N GLY A 199 16.07 14.82 -8.27
CA GLY A 199 14.71 14.40 -8.62
C GLY A 199 14.61 12.92 -9.03
N LEU A 200 13.54 12.24 -8.64
CA LEU A 200 13.35 10.80 -8.90
C LEU A 200 12.83 10.47 -10.32
N ASN A 201 12.25 11.46 -11.00
CA ASN A 201 11.51 11.22 -12.26
C ASN A 201 12.34 11.46 -13.53
N HIS A 202 13.63 11.75 -13.40
CA HIS A 202 14.52 11.96 -14.54
C HIS A 202 15.97 11.64 -14.19
N ILE A 203 16.78 11.40 -15.21
CA ILE A 203 18.24 11.26 -15.10
C ILE A 203 18.94 12.59 -15.39
N ALA A 204 20.22 12.72 -15.02
CA ALA A 204 20.95 14.00 -15.15
C ALA A 204 20.95 14.54 -16.58
N ARG A 205 20.96 13.66 -17.58
CA ARG A 205 20.90 14.02 -19.01
C ARG A 205 19.70 14.89 -19.39
N TYR A 206 18.53 14.62 -18.81
CA TYR A 206 17.28 15.33 -19.13
C TYR A 206 16.89 16.36 -18.06
N CYS A 207 17.83 16.72 -17.19
CA CYS A 207 17.59 17.68 -16.14
C CYS A 207 17.44 19.08 -16.73
N ARG A 208 16.25 19.68 -16.56
CA ARG A 208 15.95 21.05 -17.02
C ARG A 208 16.21 22.12 -15.94
N SER A 209 16.69 21.74 -14.76
CA SER A 209 16.91 22.69 -13.67
C SER A 209 18.18 23.52 -13.90
N GLN A 210 18.05 24.84 -13.94
CA GLN A 210 19.20 25.76 -13.97
C GLN A 210 19.87 25.89 -12.58
N SER A 211 19.17 25.55 -11.51
CA SER A 211 19.70 25.58 -10.15
C SER A 211 20.62 24.40 -9.89
N ARG A 212 21.93 24.67 -9.85
CA ARG A 212 22.92 23.77 -9.24
C ARG A 212 22.61 23.67 -7.75
N ASN A 213 21.83 22.68 -7.35
CA ASN A 213 21.71 22.36 -5.94
C ASN A 213 23.08 21.87 -5.43
N PRO A 214 23.62 22.43 -4.33
CA PRO A 214 24.88 21.94 -3.73
C PRO A 214 24.77 20.51 -3.19
N SER A 215 23.54 19.97 -3.08
CA SER A 215 23.26 18.56 -2.79
C SER A 215 23.42 17.61 -3.99
N GLY A 216 23.56 18.15 -5.21
CA GLY A 216 23.82 17.36 -6.41
C GLY A 216 25.26 16.90 -6.44
N ASN A 217 25.49 15.59 -6.52
CA ASN A 217 26.83 14.99 -6.54
C ASN A 217 27.47 15.12 -7.94
N GLY A 218 27.65 16.37 -8.39
CA GLY A 218 28.15 16.72 -9.72
C GLY A 218 29.60 16.31 -9.99
N ARG A 219 30.31 15.71 -9.03
CA ARG A 219 31.72 15.31 -9.20
C ARG A 219 31.92 13.96 -9.87
N ARG A 220 30.88 13.13 -10.05
CA ARG A 220 30.97 11.89 -10.86
C ARG A 220 29.63 11.54 -11.50
N LEU A 221 29.45 11.95 -12.76
CA LEU A 221 28.34 11.45 -13.58
C LEU A 221 28.54 9.94 -13.84
N PRO A 222 27.55 9.09 -13.54
CA PRO A 222 27.61 7.67 -13.84
C PRO A 222 27.68 7.46 -15.37
N PRO A 223 28.23 6.33 -15.86
CA PRO A 223 28.31 6.04 -17.29
C PRO A 223 26.96 6.15 -18.04
N ARG A 224 25.84 5.83 -17.36
CA ARG A 224 24.46 5.98 -17.86
C ARG A 224 24.12 7.41 -18.31
N ASP A 225 24.79 8.41 -17.74
CA ASP A 225 24.49 9.82 -17.93
C ASP A 225 25.61 10.55 -18.71
N ARG A 226 26.57 9.83 -19.33
CA ARG A 226 27.73 10.39 -20.04
C ARG A 226 27.57 10.51 -21.56
N GLU A 227 26.53 9.93 -22.16
CA GLU A 227 26.22 9.96 -23.61
C GLU A 227 24.80 10.45 -23.86
#